data_AF-A0A0Q3IB21-F1
#
_entry.id   AF-A0A0Q3IB21-F1
#
_cell.length_a   1.000
_cell.length_b   1.000
_cell.length_c   1.000
_cell.angle_alpha   90.00
_cell.angle_beta   90.00
_cell.angle_gamma   90.00
#
_symmetry.space_group_name_H-M   'P 1'
#
loop_
_entity.id
_entity.type
_entity.pdbx_description
1 polymer ?
#
loop_
_entity_poly.entity_id
_entity_poly.type
_entity_poly.pdbx_seq_one_letter_code
_entity_poly.pdbx_strand_id
1 'polypeptide(L)'
;MVFTERGVHGGTYGGKFVAYDYAAWLNPGFKYAAYKVLDDYFTGELQHRNSLSAQLNMKCHEFDQKKDMASFCGQGLAAWRYTKPVLVAEINSLANQLQITIPGLPG
;
A
#
# COMPACT_ATOMS: atom_id res chain seq x y z
N MET A 1 15.19 29.24 18.46
CA MET A 1 16.38 29.98 17.96
C MET A 1 16.59 29.54 16.51
N VAL A 2 16.43 30.45 15.54
CA VAL A 2 16.59 30.13 14.10
C VAL A 2 18.01 30.48 13.70
N PHE A 3 18.80 29.46 13.34
CA PHE A 3 20.13 29.66 12.77
C PHE A 3 19.96 30.23 11.37
N THR A 4 20.58 31.38 11.10
CA THR A 4 20.59 31.99 9.77
C THR A 4 21.98 31.82 9.18
N GLU A 5 22.03 31.41 7.92
CA GLU A 5 23.28 31.28 7.18
C GLU A 5 23.55 32.56 6.39
N ARG A 6 24.82 32.98 6.37
CA ARG A 6 25.26 34.18 5.68
C ARG A 6 25.40 33.89 4.19
N GLY A 7 24.72 34.67 3.35
CA GLY A 7 24.79 34.55 1.90
C GLY A 7 26.06 35.16 1.29
N VAL A 8 26.31 34.78 0.03
CA VAL A 8 27.56 35.02 -0.73
C VAL A 8 27.97 36.51 -0.83
N HIS A 9 27.03 37.43 -0.63
CA HIS A 9 27.28 38.89 -0.66
C HIS A 9 26.93 39.62 0.65
N GLY A 10 26.96 38.93 1.80
CA GLY A 10 26.75 39.54 3.12
C GLY A 10 25.29 39.74 3.54
N GLY A 11 24.33 39.39 2.67
CA GLY A 11 22.92 39.27 3.04
C GLY A 11 22.67 37.99 3.83
N THR A 12 21.89 38.07 4.91
CA THR A 12 21.45 36.89 5.66
C THR A 12 20.34 36.20 4.86
N TYR A 13 20.45 34.89 4.58
CA TYR A 13 19.30 34.13 4.09
C TYR A 13 18.27 34.13 5.22
N GLY A 14 17.30 35.04 5.14
CA GLY A 14 16.13 35.00 6.00
C GLY A 14 15.53 33.62 5.87
N GLY A 15 15.58 32.82 6.94
CA GLY A 15 15.03 31.47 6.93
C GLY A 15 13.59 31.53 6.41
N LYS A 16 13.10 30.44 5.81
CA LYS A 16 11.79 30.36 5.14
C LYS A 16 10.64 31.12 5.84
N PHE A 17 10.61 31.10 7.17
CA PHE A 17 9.62 31.80 7.99
C PHE A 17 9.70 33.33 7.91
N VAL A 18 10.92 33.90 7.88
CA VAL A 18 11.13 35.34 7.67
C VAL A 18 10.62 35.77 6.29
N ALA A 19 10.84 34.93 5.27
CA ALA A 19 10.30 35.17 3.93
C ALA A 19 8.77 35.12 3.91
N TYR A 20 8.15 34.20 4.66
CA TYR A 20 6.69 34.13 4.79
C TYR A 20 6.10 35.33 5.54
N ASP A 21 6.74 35.77 6.62
CA ASP A 21 6.32 36.96 7.36
C ASP A 21 6.39 38.21 6.47
N TYR A 22 7.47 38.35 5.70
CA TYR A 22 7.61 39.45 4.74
C TYR A 22 6.55 39.38 3.63
N ALA A 23 6.31 38.21 3.05
CA ALA A 23 5.28 38.01 2.02
C ALA A 23 3.86 38.30 2.55
N ALA A 24 3.57 37.90 3.79
CA ALA A 24 2.30 38.16 4.45
C ALA A 24 2.09 39.66 4.75
N TRP A 25 3.16 40.39 5.09
CA TRP A 25 3.12 41.84 5.23
C TRP A 25 2.88 42.55 3.89
N LEU A 26 3.55 42.09 2.83
CA LEU A 26 3.44 42.67 1.49
C LEU A 26 2.05 42.46 0.86
N ASN A 27 1.41 41.31 1.10
CA ASN A 27 0.11 40.96 0.53
C ASN A 27 -0.81 40.29 1.57
N PRO A 28 -1.85 40.98 2.06
CA PRO A 28 -2.81 40.41 2.99
C PRO A 28 -3.55 39.16 2.44
N GLY A 29 -3.73 39.07 1.12
CA GLY A 29 -4.32 37.91 0.46
C GLY A 29 -3.44 36.66 0.54
N PHE A 30 -2.11 36.82 0.55
CA PHE A 30 -1.18 35.72 0.78
C PHE A 30 -1.37 35.13 2.18
N LYS A 31 -1.49 36.00 3.19
CA LYS A 31 -1.74 35.59 4.58
C LYS A 31 -3.06 34.82 4.71
N TYR A 32 -4.13 35.32 4.09
CA TYR A 32 -5.42 34.63 4.07
C TYR A 32 -5.35 33.26 3.41
N ALA A 33 -4.69 33.15 2.25
CA ALA A 33 -4.56 31.88 1.54
C ALA A 33 -3.77 30.84 2.36
N ALA A 34 -2.70 31.25 3.03
CA ALA A 34 -1.95 30.38 3.93
C ALA A 34 -2.80 29.87 5.09
N TYR A 35 -3.61 30.74 5.70
CA TYR A 35 -4.55 30.33 6.76
C TYR A 35 -5.66 29.43 6.26
N LYS A 36 -6.20 29.68 5.06
CA LYS A 36 -7.21 28.81 4.46
C LYS A 36 -6.68 27.39 4.24
N VAL A 37 -5.45 27.25 3.72
CA VAL A 37 -4.84 25.91 3.55
C VAL A 37 -4.66 25.20 4.89
N LEU A 38 -4.28 25.92 5.95
CA LEU A 38 -4.20 25.35 7.29
C LEU A 38 -5.57 25.00 7.86
N ASP A 39 -6.57 25.86 7.65
CA ASP A 39 -7.95 25.62 8.05
C ASP A 39 -8.50 24.37 7.35
N ASP A 40 -8.38 24.28 6.02
CA ASP A 40 -8.73 23.10 5.22
C ASP A 40 -8.04 21.82 5.74
N TYR A 41 -6.81 21.93 6.27
CA TYR A 41 -6.08 20.80 6.86
C TYR A 41 -6.68 20.38 8.21
N PHE A 42 -6.95 21.35 9.09
CA PHE A 42 -7.51 21.09 10.43
C PHE A 42 -8.98 20.66 10.38
N THR A 43 -9.74 21.15 9.42
CA THR A 43 -11.13 20.74 9.17
C THR A 43 -11.23 19.41 8.42
N GLY A 44 -10.11 18.91 7.89
CA GLY A 44 -10.05 17.68 7.10
C GLY A 44 -10.50 17.84 5.64
N GLU A 45 -10.88 19.05 5.22
CA GLU A 45 -11.26 19.36 3.84
C GLU A 45 -10.15 19.10 2.81
N LEU A 46 -8.88 19.20 3.25
CA LEU A 46 -7.70 18.83 2.44
C LEU A 46 -7.66 17.32 2.13
N GLN A 47 -8.12 16.48 3.06
CA GLN A 47 -8.28 15.04 2.87
C GLN A 47 -9.59 14.70 2.14
N HIS A 48 -10.62 15.54 2.30
CA HIS A 48 -11.91 15.43 1.62
C HIS A 48 -11.93 16.01 0.21
N ARG A 49 -10.78 16.33 -0.40
CA ARG A 49 -10.67 16.36 -1.87
C ARG A 49 -10.76 14.94 -2.43
N ASN A 50 -11.96 14.39 -2.27
CA ASN A 50 -12.68 13.37 -3.01
C ASN A 50 -12.66 13.70 -4.51
N SER A 51 -11.50 13.89 -5.12
CA SER A 51 -11.46 13.97 -6.57
C SER A 51 -11.93 12.62 -7.09
N LEU A 52 -12.77 12.66 -8.13
CA LEU A 52 -13.18 11.45 -8.84
C LEU A 52 -11.96 10.61 -9.25
N SER A 53 -10.81 11.26 -9.51
CA SER A 53 -9.54 10.61 -9.78
C SER A 53 -8.97 9.84 -8.58
N ALA A 54 -9.04 10.36 -7.35
CA ALA A 54 -8.59 9.64 -6.16
C ALA A 54 -9.47 8.42 -5.90
N GLN A 55 -10.79 8.57 -6.03
CA GLN A 55 -11.74 7.46 -5.92
C GLN A 55 -11.51 6.40 -7.00
N LEU A 56 -11.29 6.83 -8.25
CA LEU A 56 -10.95 5.93 -9.36
C LEU A 56 -9.65 5.18 -9.08
N ASN A 57 -8.58 5.87 -8.69
CA ASN A 57 -7.29 5.25 -8.39
C ASN A 57 -7.41 4.21 -7.26
N MET A 58 -8.14 4.54 -6.20
CA MET A 58 -8.41 3.59 -5.12
C MET A 58 -9.16 2.35 -5.62
N LYS A 59 -10.17 2.52 -6.48
CA LYS A 59 -10.95 1.40 -7.03
C LYS A 59 -10.17 0.54 -8.03
N CYS A 60 -9.35 1.15 -8.89
CA CYS A 60 -8.45 0.41 -9.77
C CYS A 60 -7.46 -0.43 -8.96
N HIS A 61 -6.85 0.16 -7.93
CA HIS A 61 -5.92 -0.55 -7.06
C HIS A 61 -6.60 -1.71 -6.30
N GLU A 62 -7.81 -1.49 -5.77
CA GLU A 62 -8.59 -2.55 -5.12
C GLU A 62 -8.92 -3.71 -6.08
N PHE A 63 -9.22 -3.39 -7.35
CA PHE A 63 -9.47 -4.40 -8.38
C PHE A 63 -8.22 -5.22 -8.69
N ASP A 64 -7.08 -4.56 -8.90
CA ASP A 64 -5.82 -5.25 -9.23
C ASP A 64 -5.40 -6.20 -8.11
N GLN A 65 -5.52 -5.79 -6.85
CA GLN A 65 -5.24 -6.66 -5.70
C GLN A 65 -6.09 -7.94 -5.70
N LYS A 66 -7.39 -7.81 -5.95
CA LYS A 66 -8.30 -8.97 -5.99
C LYS A 66 -8.05 -9.87 -7.20
N LYS A 67 -7.75 -9.27 -8.36
CA LYS A 67 -7.35 -10.00 -9.58
C LYS A 67 -6.09 -10.83 -9.34
N ASP A 68 -5.10 -10.25 -8.69
CA ASP A 68 -3.83 -10.94 -8.40
C ASP A 68 -4.04 -12.07 -7.38
N MET A 69 -4.85 -11.84 -6.35
CA MET A 69 -5.24 -12.88 -5.40
C MET A 69 -5.98 -14.04 -6.08
N ALA A 70 -6.95 -13.75 -6.94
CA ALA A 70 -7.67 -14.77 -7.69
C ALA A 70 -6.72 -15.58 -8.61
N SER A 71 -5.77 -14.89 -9.25
CA SER A 71 -4.75 -15.52 -10.09
C SER A 71 -3.85 -16.45 -9.27
N PHE A 72 -3.41 -16.02 -8.08
CA PHE A 72 -2.62 -16.84 -7.16
C PHE A 72 -3.36 -18.10 -6.73
N CYS A 73 -4.63 -17.98 -6.32
CA CYS A 73 -5.47 -19.14 -6.01
C CYS A 73 -5.63 -20.09 -7.21
N GLY A 74 -5.79 -19.54 -8.42
CA GLY A 74 -5.87 -20.32 -9.65
C GLY A 74 -4.58 -21.10 -9.95
N GLN A 75 -3.41 -20.48 -9.77
CA GLN A 75 -2.12 -21.14 -9.90
C GLN A 75 -1.97 -22.26 -8.86
N GLY A 76 -2.39 -22.03 -7.62
CA GLY A 76 -2.41 -23.05 -6.56
C GLY A 76 -3.27 -24.26 -6.92
N LEU A 77 -4.48 -24.04 -7.45
CA LEU A 77 -5.36 -25.12 -7.92
C LEU A 77 -4.77 -25.88 -9.11
N ALA A 78 -4.16 -25.16 -10.06
CA ALA A 78 -3.51 -25.77 -11.21
C ALA A 78 -2.31 -26.63 -10.78
N ALA A 79 -1.48 -26.14 -9.86
CA ALA A 79 -0.37 -26.91 -9.29
C ALA A 79 -0.91 -28.16 -8.55
N TRP A 80 -1.94 -28.00 -7.72
CA TRP A 80 -2.55 -29.10 -6.98
C TRP A 80 -3.07 -30.22 -7.89
N ARG A 81 -3.64 -29.88 -9.06
CA ARG A 81 -4.11 -30.85 -10.04
C ARG A 81 -3.02 -31.87 -10.43
N TYR A 82 -1.76 -31.43 -10.52
CA TYR A 82 -0.64 -32.28 -10.91
C TYR A 82 0.02 -32.98 -9.72
N THR A 83 0.10 -32.34 -8.55
CA THR A 83 0.73 -32.94 -7.36
C THR A 83 -0.17 -33.97 -6.67
N LYS A 84 -1.50 -33.75 -6.69
CA LYS A 84 -2.48 -34.64 -6.05
C LYS A 84 -2.34 -36.12 -6.43
N PRO A 85 -2.33 -36.52 -7.71
CA PRO A 85 -2.28 -37.94 -8.06
C PRO A 85 -0.98 -38.62 -7.60
N VAL A 86 0.15 -37.91 -7.63
CA VAL A 86 1.45 -38.43 -7.15
C VAL A 86 1.37 -38.72 -5.65
N LEU A 87 0.90 -37.74 -4.87
CA LEU A 87 0.75 -37.91 -3.42
C LEU A 87 -0.24 -39.02 -3.07
N VAL A 88 -1.36 -39.14 -3.79
CA VAL A 88 -2.32 -40.22 -3.59
C VAL A 88 -1.70 -41.59 -3.89
N ALA A 89 -0.90 -41.69 -4.95
CA ALA A 89 -0.20 -42.93 -5.29
C ALA A 89 0.81 -43.34 -4.20
N GLU A 90 1.58 -42.38 -3.67
CA GLU A 90 2.51 -42.62 -2.55
C GLU A 90 1.77 -43.05 -1.28
N ILE A 91 0.66 -42.39 -0.94
CA ILE A 91 -0.19 -42.77 0.20
C ILE A 91 -0.68 -44.21 0.04
N ASN A 92 -1.19 -44.57 -1.14
CA ASN A 92 -1.67 -45.93 -1.40
C ASN A 92 -0.55 -46.96 -1.32
N SER A 93 0.65 -46.63 -1.83
CA SER A 93 1.82 -47.50 -1.72
C SER A 93 2.18 -47.77 -0.27
N LEU A 94 2.23 -46.73 0.57
CA LEU A 94 2.53 -46.86 2.00
C LEU A 94 1.44 -47.62 2.74
N ALA A 95 0.17 -47.35 2.44
CA ALA A 95 -0.96 -48.06 3.02
C ALA A 95 -0.91 -49.56 2.71
N ASN A 96 -0.60 -49.93 1.47
CA ASN A 96 -0.45 -51.33 1.05
C ASN A 96 0.72 -52.04 1.77
N GLN A 97 1.83 -51.33 2.03
CA GLN A 97 2.97 -51.90 2.76
C GLN A 97 2.66 -52.13 4.25
N LEU A 98 1.83 -51.27 4.85
CA LEU A 98 1.40 -51.42 6.25
C LEU A 98 0.34 -52.52 6.43
N GLN A 99 -0.36 -52.90 5.36
CA GLN A 99 -1.38 -53.92 5.44
C GLN A 99 -0.74 -55.30 5.69
N ILE A 100 -0.97 -55.83 6.89
CA ILE A 100 -0.59 -57.20 7.23
C ILE A 100 -1.42 -58.16 6.38
N THR A 101 -0.80 -58.88 5.45
CA THR A 101 -1.44 -59.96 4.72
C THR A 101 -1.39 -61.23 5.56
N ILE A 102 -2.52 -61.64 6.15
CA ILE A 102 -2.62 -62.91 6.87
C ILE A 102 -2.94 -64.01 5.86
N PRO A 103 -2.09 -65.05 5.69
CA PRO A 103 -2.36 -66.13 4.75
C PRO A 103 -3.66 -66.86 5.09
N GLY A 104 -4.62 -66.91 4.15
CA GLY A 104 -5.86 -67.70 4.28
C GLY A 104 -7.15 -66.92 4.55
N LEU A 105 -7.10 -65.58 4.66
CA LEU A 105 -8.28 -64.72 4.67
C LEU A 105 -8.30 -63.85 3.39
N PRO A 106 -9.45 -63.71 2.69
CA PRO A 106 -9.53 -62.77 1.57
C PRO A 106 -9.35 -61.34 2.09
N GLY A 107 -8.46 -60.59 1.42
CA GLY A 107 -8.24 -59.16 1.68
C GLY A 107 -9.37 -58.28 1.18
#